data_AF-A0A423WPU5-F1
#
_entry.id   AF-A0A423WPU5-F1
#
_cell.length_a   1.000
_cell.length_b   1.000
_cell.length_c   1.000
_cell.angle_alpha   90.00
_cell.angle_beta   90.00
_cell.angle_gamma   90.00
#
_symmetry.space_group_name_H-M   'P 1'
#
loop_
_entity.id
_entity.type
_entity.pdbx_description
1 polymer ?
#
loop_
_entity_poly.entity_id
_entity_poly.type
_entity_poly.pdbx_seq_one_letter_code
_entity_poly.pdbx_strand_id
1 'polypeptide(L)'
;MPPTPPPKNLGAFLALARKSLTAPASQRQTPLTFVIGNESADLDSLCSAVVFAYLRSHAKPKYTLHIPLANIPREDLPLRPELSATLRRAGVKAEELLTLSDLEDVIETHGLEPEDTRWLLVDHNALTGKLGERFGSRVVGCVDHHEDENMVAQDTGDEPRVLRKTGSCMSLVVEYCRDAWESLSTSGSNEEGDADVEAQLARVALGPIVIDTNNLKSKAKTTDTDIKVVEFLEAKTGEEKHDRKKYFKELSKLKEDISQFSYRDNFRKDFKSWTEAGLVLGTSSVPQGFRYMLDTIGDKDTMLSELRKFAEDKNLDIACIMTSSAKDDGVFKRNLLVWALNEKAVKAVEKFVEMQRETLGLEKFHHMDLDGGDGKQEVRYAWNQHETKNSRKQLAPMLRSAMREAAKL
;
A
#
# COMPACT_ATOMS: atom_id res chain seq x y z
N MET A 1 -18.06 31.90 -14.75
CA MET A 1 -17.95 30.89 -15.82
C MET A 1 -18.30 29.54 -15.20
N PRO A 2 -18.96 28.61 -15.92
CA PRO A 2 -19.13 27.25 -15.43
C PRO A 2 -17.76 26.63 -15.13
N PRO A 3 -17.65 25.74 -14.13
CA PRO A 3 -16.40 25.07 -13.83
C PRO A 3 -15.92 24.30 -15.06
N THR A 4 -14.67 24.52 -15.46
CA THR A 4 -14.03 23.77 -16.56
C THR A 4 -13.51 22.43 -16.03
N PRO A 5 -13.69 21.33 -16.78
CA PRO A 5 -13.12 20.05 -16.40
C PRO A 5 -11.58 20.11 -16.38
N PRO A 6 -10.91 19.27 -15.58
CA PRO A 6 -9.48 19.06 -15.66
C PRO A 6 -9.05 18.50 -17.03
N PRO A 7 -7.73 18.48 -17.31
CA PRO A 7 -7.20 17.77 -18.48
C PRO A 7 -7.54 16.27 -18.44
N LYS A 8 -8.03 15.72 -19.56
CA LYS A 8 -8.30 14.28 -19.72
C LYS A 8 -7.02 13.43 -19.72
N ASN A 9 -5.91 13.95 -20.24
CA ASN A 9 -4.64 13.21 -20.21
C ASN A 9 -4.16 13.08 -18.75
N LEU A 10 -3.86 11.85 -18.31
CA LEU A 10 -3.53 11.58 -16.91
C LEU A 10 -2.26 12.32 -16.44
N GLY A 11 -1.22 12.43 -17.29
CA GLY A 11 -0.01 13.19 -16.98
C GLY A 11 -0.30 14.68 -16.82
N ALA A 12 -1.11 15.27 -17.71
CA ALA A 12 -1.54 16.66 -17.60
C ALA A 12 -2.42 16.91 -16.36
N PHE A 13 -3.27 15.95 -15.98
CA PHE A 13 -4.03 15.99 -14.73
C PHE A 13 -3.10 15.99 -13.50
N LEU A 14 -2.10 15.10 -13.46
CA LEU A 14 -1.12 15.06 -12.36
C LEU A 14 -0.29 16.34 -12.29
N ALA A 15 0.06 16.93 -13.44
CA ALA A 15 0.73 18.23 -13.49
C ALA A 15 -0.14 19.37 -12.93
N LEU A 16 -1.46 19.36 -13.19
CA LEU A 16 -2.41 20.29 -12.58
C LEU A 16 -2.52 20.08 -11.06
N ALA A 17 -2.57 18.83 -10.60
CA ALA A 17 -2.59 18.49 -9.17
C ALA A 17 -1.33 19.01 -8.47
N ARG A 18 -0.14 18.77 -9.05
CA ARG A 18 1.13 19.31 -8.56
C ARG A 18 1.14 20.82 -8.49
N LYS A 19 0.76 21.50 -9.59
CA LYS A 19 0.68 22.96 -9.64
C LYS A 19 -0.24 23.54 -8.56
N SER A 20 -1.34 22.84 -8.25
CA SER A 20 -2.31 23.29 -7.25
C SER A 20 -1.77 23.14 -5.82
N LEU A 21 -1.06 22.04 -5.54
CA LEU A 21 -0.39 21.84 -4.25
C LEU A 21 0.73 22.86 -4.03
N THR A 22 1.61 23.04 -5.03
CA THR A 22 2.81 23.89 -4.92
C THR A 22 2.54 25.38 -5.17
N ALA A 23 1.29 25.78 -5.41
CA ALA A 23 0.93 27.18 -5.50
C ALA A 23 1.25 27.91 -4.19
N PRO A 24 1.76 29.16 -4.22
CA PRO A 24 1.92 29.98 -3.02
C PRO A 24 0.59 30.15 -2.29
N ALA A 25 0.61 30.26 -0.95
CA ALA A 25 -0.60 30.37 -0.14
C ALA A 25 -1.57 31.45 -0.62
N SER A 26 -1.06 32.61 -1.07
CA SER A 26 -1.89 33.71 -1.58
C SER A 26 -2.60 33.42 -2.91
N GLN A 27 -2.22 32.37 -3.63
CA GLN A 27 -2.75 31.98 -4.94
C GLN A 27 -3.44 30.61 -4.92
N ARG A 28 -3.31 29.88 -3.81
CA ARG A 28 -3.85 28.54 -3.65
C ARG A 28 -5.37 28.60 -3.42
N GLN A 29 -6.11 27.83 -4.19
CA GLN A 29 -7.54 27.63 -3.93
C GLN A 29 -7.69 26.59 -2.84
N THR A 30 -8.25 26.99 -1.70
CA THR A 30 -8.53 26.12 -0.55
C THR A 30 -10.04 25.85 -0.42
N PRO A 31 -10.43 24.69 0.15
CA PRO A 31 -9.55 23.63 0.62
C PRO A 31 -8.99 22.75 -0.51
N LEU A 32 -7.73 22.31 -0.36
CA LEU A 32 -7.17 21.24 -1.19
C LEU A 32 -7.79 19.90 -0.77
N THR A 33 -8.29 19.13 -1.74
CA THR A 33 -8.85 17.80 -1.47
C THR A 33 -7.84 16.73 -1.88
N PHE A 34 -7.23 16.06 -0.90
CA PHE A 34 -6.29 14.97 -1.13
C PHE A 34 -7.00 13.63 -1.18
N VAL A 35 -6.49 12.73 -2.03
CA VAL A 35 -6.86 11.31 -2.05
C VAL A 35 -5.60 10.52 -1.76
N ILE A 36 -5.62 9.72 -0.71
CA ILE A 36 -4.42 9.02 -0.21
C ILE A 36 -4.70 7.55 0.07
N GLY A 37 -3.75 6.70 -0.33
CA GLY A 37 -3.70 5.28 -0.01
C GLY A 37 -3.08 4.99 1.37
N ASN A 38 -3.04 3.73 1.78
CA ASN A 38 -2.45 3.36 3.08
C ASN A 38 -0.90 3.47 3.05
N GLU A 39 -0.28 3.38 4.23
CA GLU A 39 1.17 3.56 4.42
C GLU A 39 2.03 2.44 3.82
N SER A 40 1.43 1.32 3.42
CA SER A 40 2.15 0.31 2.63
C SER A 40 2.43 0.82 1.22
N ALA A 41 1.60 1.76 0.74
CA ALA A 41 1.63 2.31 -0.61
C ALA A 41 1.84 1.21 -1.66
N ASP A 42 1.15 0.08 -1.49
CA ASP A 42 1.17 -0.97 -2.51
C ASP A 42 0.47 -0.51 -3.80
N LEU A 43 0.46 -1.39 -4.79
CA LEU A 43 -0.10 -1.06 -6.10
C LEU A 43 -1.58 -0.66 -6.00
N ASP A 44 -2.36 -1.26 -5.10
CA ASP A 44 -3.77 -0.96 -4.92
C ASP A 44 -3.97 0.43 -4.33
N SER A 45 -3.32 0.71 -3.19
CA SER A 45 -3.34 2.04 -2.56
C SER A 45 -2.95 3.16 -3.53
N LEU A 46 -1.85 3.00 -4.27
CA LEU A 46 -1.33 4.04 -5.17
C LEU A 46 -2.20 4.25 -6.40
N CYS A 47 -2.58 3.18 -7.09
CA CYS A 47 -3.42 3.31 -8.28
C CYS A 47 -4.84 3.73 -7.90
N SER A 48 -5.41 3.22 -6.79
CA SER A 48 -6.73 3.62 -6.30
C SER A 48 -6.77 5.12 -6.04
N ALA A 49 -5.72 5.69 -5.44
CA ALA A 49 -5.66 7.14 -5.19
C ALA A 49 -5.67 7.93 -6.52
N VAL A 50 -4.85 7.51 -7.49
CA VAL A 50 -4.77 8.15 -8.82
C VAL A 50 -6.10 8.06 -9.57
N VAL A 51 -6.66 6.86 -9.70
CA VAL A 51 -7.89 6.63 -10.47
C VAL A 51 -9.09 7.31 -9.80
N PHE A 52 -9.23 7.19 -8.48
CA PHE A 52 -10.30 7.84 -7.74
C PHE A 52 -10.21 9.37 -7.87
N ALA A 53 -9.03 9.96 -7.66
CA ALA A 53 -8.83 11.39 -7.81
C ALA A 53 -9.14 11.88 -9.23
N TYR A 54 -8.68 11.15 -10.24
CA TYR A 54 -8.95 11.48 -11.64
C TYR A 54 -10.45 11.47 -11.94
N LEU A 55 -11.17 10.39 -11.61
CA LEU A 55 -12.60 10.26 -11.89
C LEU A 55 -13.45 11.28 -11.14
N ARG A 56 -13.15 11.50 -9.85
CA ARG A 56 -13.85 12.50 -9.04
C ARG A 56 -13.63 13.93 -9.53
N SER A 57 -12.42 14.23 -10.03
CA SER A 57 -12.14 15.54 -10.61
C SER A 57 -12.89 15.80 -11.91
N HIS A 58 -13.27 14.76 -12.62
CA HIS A 58 -14.07 14.84 -13.85
C HIS A 58 -15.58 14.63 -13.61
N ALA A 59 -16.00 14.44 -12.36
CA ALA A 59 -17.40 14.24 -12.03
C ALA A 59 -18.20 15.54 -12.17
N LYS A 60 -19.28 15.48 -12.95
CA LYS A 60 -20.26 16.55 -13.08
C LYS A 60 -21.10 16.69 -11.80
N PRO A 61 -21.63 17.90 -11.51
CA PRO A 61 -21.45 19.16 -12.24
C PRO A 61 -20.27 20.01 -11.75
N LYS A 62 -19.58 19.60 -10.67
CA LYS A 62 -18.66 20.47 -9.91
C LYS A 62 -17.23 20.52 -10.48
N TYR A 63 -16.73 19.41 -11.03
CA TYR A 63 -15.33 19.28 -11.47
C TYR A 63 -14.29 19.69 -10.41
N THR A 64 -14.54 19.36 -9.14
CA THR A 64 -13.65 19.69 -8.02
C THR A 64 -12.34 18.92 -8.14
N LEU A 65 -11.19 19.60 -8.17
CA LEU A 65 -9.90 18.93 -8.24
C LEU A 65 -9.62 18.10 -6.98
N HIS A 66 -9.34 16.82 -7.19
CA HIS A 66 -8.84 15.88 -6.19
C HIS A 66 -7.38 15.59 -6.50
N ILE A 67 -6.52 15.64 -5.48
CA ILE A 67 -5.07 15.55 -5.61
C ILE A 67 -4.62 14.18 -5.11
N PRO A 68 -4.19 13.26 -6.00
CA PRO A 68 -3.68 11.95 -5.56
C PRO A 68 -2.31 12.13 -4.89
N LEU A 69 -2.16 11.52 -3.71
CA LEU A 69 -0.96 11.58 -2.89
C LEU A 69 -0.48 10.17 -2.55
N ALA A 70 0.78 9.87 -2.84
CA ALA A 70 1.44 8.64 -2.42
C ALA A 70 1.88 8.76 -0.95
N ASN A 71 1.43 7.82 -0.11
CA ASN A 71 1.70 7.80 1.33
C ASN A 71 3.09 7.22 1.67
N ILE A 72 4.11 7.73 1.00
CA ILE A 72 5.52 7.37 1.14
C ILE A 72 6.38 8.59 0.82
N PRO A 73 7.64 8.64 1.27
CA PRO A 73 8.58 9.66 0.83
C PRO A 73 9.04 9.38 -0.62
N ARG A 74 9.62 10.39 -1.27
CA ARG A 74 9.97 10.38 -2.69
C ARG A 74 10.92 9.23 -3.05
N GLU A 75 11.89 8.95 -2.19
CA GLU A 75 12.93 7.94 -2.36
C GLU A 75 12.42 6.48 -2.28
N ASP A 76 11.15 6.28 -1.93
CA ASP A 76 10.52 4.95 -1.82
C ASP A 76 9.71 4.59 -3.07
N LEU A 77 9.39 5.56 -3.93
CA LEU A 77 8.68 5.30 -5.19
C LEU A 77 9.43 4.30 -6.09
N PRO A 78 10.76 4.42 -6.30
CA PRO A 78 11.52 3.46 -7.12
C PRO A 78 11.46 2.02 -6.60
N LEU A 79 11.11 1.83 -5.32
CA LEU A 79 10.96 0.49 -4.74
C LEU A 79 9.73 -0.26 -5.28
N ARG A 80 8.89 0.36 -6.10
CA ARG A 80 7.63 -0.22 -6.62
C ARG A 80 7.65 -0.32 -8.15
N PRO A 81 8.50 -1.17 -8.75
CA PRO A 81 8.62 -1.28 -10.20
C PRO A 81 7.30 -1.68 -10.90
N GLU A 82 6.43 -2.42 -10.20
CA GLU A 82 5.08 -2.76 -10.64
C GLU A 82 4.18 -1.53 -10.83
N LEU A 83 4.38 -0.47 -10.04
CA LEU A 83 3.69 0.81 -10.20
C LEU A 83 4.15 1.48 -11.48
N SER A 84 5.46 1.60 -11.70
CA SER A 84 6.04 2.21 -12.90
C SER A 84 5.59 1.48 -14.18
N ALA A 85 5.50 0.15 -14.13
CA ALA A 85 4.96 -0.63 -15.24
C ALA A 85 3.46 -0.40 -15.49
N THR A 86 2.70 -0.16 -14.44
CA THR A 86 1.26 0.13 -14.50
C THR A 86 0.99 1.53 -15.03
N LEU A 87 1.61 2.57 -14.46
CA LEU A 87 1.40 3.97 -14.88
C LEU A 87 1.87 4.25 -16.32
N ARG A 88 2.92 3.54 -16.78
CA ARG A 88 3.37 3.62 -18.17
C ARG A 88 2.26 3.25 -19.17
N ARG A 89 1.26 2.48 -18.76
CA ARG A 89 0.07 2.17 -19.59
C ARG A 89 -0.77 3.40 -19.92
N ALA A 90 -0.60 4.49 -19.18
CA ALA A 90 -1.21 5.81 -19.41
C ALA A 90 -0.18 6.89 -19.77
N GLY A 91 1.04 6.51 -20.18
CA GLY A 91 2.10 7.45 -20.52
C GLY A 91 2.66 8.25 -19.34
N VAL A 92 2.36 7.83 -18.10
CA VAL A 92 2.77 8.51 -16.87
C VAL A 92 3.96 7.78 -16.24
N LYS A 93 4.93 8.54 -15.76
CA LYS A 93 6.04 8.03 -14.94
C LYS A 93 5.69 8.10 -13.46
N ALA A 94 6.23 7.19 -12.65
CA ALA A 94 5.96 7.15 -11.21
C ALA A 94 6.41 8.43 -10.49
N GLU A 95 7.48 9.07 -10.99
CA GLU A 95 8.02 10.32 -10.43
C GLU A 95 7.06 11.51 -10.57
N GLU A 96 6.06 11.41 -11.46
CA GLU A 96 5.05 12.46 -11.63
C GLU A 96 4.05 12.49 -10.47
N LEU A 97 3.88 11.38 -9.74
CA LEU A 97 3.02 11.33 -8.54
C LEU A 97 3.53 12.27 -7.45
N LEU A 98 2.62 12.89 -6.70
CA LEU A 98 2.95 13.61 -5.47
C LEU A 98 3.19 12.60 -4.34
N THR A 99 4.13 12.90 -3.46
CA THR A 99 4.54 12.08 -2.31
C THR A 99 4.48 12.91 -1.03
N LEU A 100 4.71 12.26 0.12
CA LEU A 100 4.80 12.97 1.39
C LEU A 100 5.90 14.03 1.39
N SER A 101 6.99 13.81 0.66
CA SER A 101 8.06 14.80 0.51
C SER A 101 7.58 16.11 -0.11
N ASP A 102 6.75 16.09 -1.18
CA ASP A 102 6.25 17.35 -1.74
C ASP A 102 5.27 18.04 -0.78
N LEU A 103 4.49 17.27 -0.01
CA LEU A 103 3.57 17.81 0.97
C LEU A 103 4.33 18.47 2.13
N GLU A 104 5.36 17.81 2.65
CA GLU A 104 6.24 18.33 3.69
C GLU A 104 6.94 19.61 3.22
N ASP A 105 7.50 19.61 2.01
CA ASP A 105 8.12 20.80 1.41
C ASP A 105 7.11 21.97 1.35
N VAL A 106 5.86 21.73 0.95
CA VAL A 106 4.83 22.79 0.87
C VAL A 106 4.39 23.26 2.25
N ILE A 107 4.25 22.36 3.22
CA ILE A 107 3.96 22.69 4.61
C ILE A 107 5.04 23.64 5.15
N GLU A 108 6.31 23.32 4.92
CA GLU A 108 7.45 24.09 5.41
C GLU A 108 7.61 25.44 4.70
N THR A 109 7.41 25.48 3.37
CA THR A 109 7.71 26.67 2.56
C THR A 109 6.54 27.62 2.36
N HIS A 110 5.31 27.10 2.31
CA HIS A 110 4.12 27.88 1.96
C HIS A 110 3.04 27.85 3.03
N GLY A 111 3.19 27.03 4.07
CA GLY A 111 2.15 26.80 5.06
C GLY A 111 0.97 26.02 4.47
N LEU A 112 0.49 25.04 5.23
CA LEU A 112 -0.72 24.31 4.92
C LEU A 112 -1.34 23.83 6.23
N GLU A 113 -2.37 24.53 6.69
CA GLU A 113 -3.04 24.21 7.94
C GLU A 113 -4.13 23.16 7.71
N PRO A 114 -4.53 22.39 8.74
CA PRO A 114 -5.56 21.38 8.60
C PRO A 114 -6.85 21.92 7.94
N GLU A 115 -7.26 23.13 8.28
CA GLU A 115 -8.48 23.79 7.77
C GLU A 115 -8.42 24.06 6.26
N ASP A 116 -7.22 24.18 5.69
CA ASP A 116 -6.97 24.35 4.26
C ASP A 116 -7.10 23.04 3.48
N THR A 117 -7.38 21.92 4.16
CA THR A 117 -7.34 20.59 3.57
C THR A 117 -8.63 19.79 3.81
N ARG A 118 -8.86 18.82 2.93
CA ARG A 118 -9.83 17.74 3.03
C ARG A 118 -9.14 16.45 2.60
N TRP A 119 -9.46 15.34 3.25
CA TRP A 119 -8.80 14.07 3.03
C TRP A 119 -9.80 12.95 2.71
N LEU A 120 -9.57 12.29 1.58
CA LEU A 120 -10.31 11.09 1.16
C LEU A 120 -9.37 9.91 1.21
N LEU A 121 -9.80 8.86 1.89
CA LEU A 121 -8.99 7.67 2.11
C LEU A 121 -9.39 6.59 1.10
N VAL A 122 -8.41 5.96 0.47
CA VAL A 122 -8.62 4.75 -0.32
C VAL A 122 -7.76 3.63 0.24
N ASP A 123 -8.27 2.41 0.21
CA ASP A 123 -7.56 1.21 0.68
C ASP A 123 -7.13 1.26 2.17
N HIS A 124 -7.78 2.14 2.93
CA HIS A 124 -7.82 2.20 4.39
C HIS A 124 -8.97 3.13 4.84
N ASN A 125 -9.31 3.03 6.12
CA ASN A 125 -10.36 3.84 6.73
C ASN A 125 -9.92 4.51 8.05
N ALA A 126 -8.62 4.59 8.30
CA ALA A 126 -8.03 5.35 9.40
C ALA A 126 -6.73 6.01 8.94
N LEU A 127 -6.66 7.35 9.00
CA LEU A 127 -5.42 8.07 8.73
C LEU A 127 -4.51 7.94 9.96
N THR A 128 -3.31 7.38 9.79
CA THR A 128 -2.41 7.03 10.90
C THR A 128 -1.12 7.86 10.89
N GLY A 129 -0.32 7.73 11.95
CA GLY A 129 0.97 8.40 12.10
C GLY A 129 0.86 9.94 12.13
N LYS A 130 1.91 10.63 11.68
CA LYS A 130 1.99 12.10 11.68
C LYS A 130 0.86 12.75 10.86
N LEU A 131 0.43 12.12 9.77
CA LEU A 131 -0.71 12.60 8.99
C LEU A 131 -2.02 12.47 9.78
N GLY A 132 -2.23 11.34 10.45
CA GLY A 132 -3.39 11.13 11.32
C GLY A 132 -3.45 12.15 12.46
N GLU A 133 -2.33 12.38 13.12
CA GLU A 133 -2.19 13.36 14.21
C GLU A 133 -2.53 14.78 13.76
N ARG A 134 -2.05 15.19 12.57
CA ARG A 134 -2.23 16.56 12.07
C ARG A 134 -3.54 16.78 11.33
N PHE A 135 -3.96 15.82 10.50
CA PHE A 135 -5.03 15.97 9.52
C PHE A 135 -6.21 15.02 9.72
N GLY A 136 -6.18 14.14 10.74
CA GLY A 136 -7.22 13.14 10.97
C GLY A 136 -8.64 13.72 11.09
N SER A 137 -8.79 14.90 11.71
CA SER A 137 -10.07 15.62 11.83
C SER A 137 -10.62 16.18 10.50
N ARG A 138 -9.80 16.13 9.44
CA ARG A 138 -10.10 16.64 8.10
C ARG A 138 -10.42 15.52 7.11
N VAL A 139 -10.52 14.28 7.58
CA VAL A 139 -11.00 13.14 6.80
C VAL A 139 -12.49 13.31 6.53
N VAL A 140 -12.88 13.29 5.26
CA VAL A 140 -14.25 13.56 4.81
C VAL A 140 -14.92 12.36 4.15
N GLY A 141 -14.19 11.26 3.90
CA GLY A 141 -14.76 10.06 3.30
C GLY A 141 -13.73 8.97 3.05
N CYS A 142 -14.21 7.78 2.70
CA CYS A 142 -13.36 6.64 2.35
C CYS A 142 -13.99 5.68 1.34
N VAL A 143 -13.13 4.95 0.63
CA VAL A 143 -13.45 3.75 -0.15
C VAL A 143 -12.43 2.68 0.21
N ASP A 144 -12.84 1.62 0.90
CA ASP A 144 -11.91 0.64 1.44
C ASP A 144 -12.56 -0.75 1.59
N HIS A 145 -11.71 -1.78 1.52
CA HIS A 145 -12.09 -3.18 1.58
C HIS A 145 -11.60 -3.90 2.86
N HIS A 146 -10.95 -3.18 3.77
CA HIS A 146 -10.55 -3.67 5.09
C HIS A 146 -11.69 -3.64 6.10
N GLU A 147 -11.40 -4.09 7.33
CA GLU A 147 -12.33 -3.97 8.45
C GLU A 147 -12.46 -2.50 8.87
N ASP A 148 -13.67 -2.11 9.26
CA ASP A 148 -13.99 -0.75 9.68
C ASP A 148 -13.37 -0.45 11.06
N GLU A 149 -12.41 0.47 11.10
CA GLU A 149 -11.76 0.97 12.30
C GLU A 149 -12.62 2.04 13.01
N ASN A 150 -13.78 2.41 12.44
CA ASN A 150 -14.70 3.41 12.97
C ASN A 150 -14.09 4.81 13.13
N MET A 151 -13.08 5.14 12.33
CA MET A 151 -12.39 6.43 12.35
C MET A 151 -12.99 7.45 11.36
N VAL A 152 -13.63 6.98 10.28
CA VAL A 152 -14.38 7.86 9.35
C VAL A 152 -15.82 8.02 9.83
N ALA A 153 -16.29 9.28 9.88
CA ALA A 153 -17.66 9.63 10.23
C ALA A 153 -18.69 8.82 9.42
N GLN A 154 -19.83 8.51 10.04
CA GLN A 154 -20.92 7.80 9.37
C GLN A 154 -21.62 8.67 8.32
N ASP A 155 -21.73 9.97 8.58
CA ASP A 155 -22.22 10.96 7.63
C ASP A 155 -21.01 11.69 7.00
N THR A 156 -20.77 11.40 5.73
CA THR A 156 -19.69 11.99 4.92
C THR A 156 -20.20 13.06 3.95
N GLY A 157 -21.47 13.47 4.06
CA GLY A 157 -22.08 14.45 3.17
C GLY A 157 -22.00 14.04 1.70
N ASP A 158 -21.32 14.87 0.89
CA ASP A 158 -21.17 14.68 -0.56
C ASP A 158 -20.07 13.66 -0.95
N GLU A 159 -19.31 13.15 0.02
CA GLU A 159 -18.21 12.22 -0.21
C GLU A 159 -18.58 10.77 0.16
N PRO A 160 -17.90 9.75 -0.39
CA PRO A 160 -18.25 8.36 -0.10
C PRO A 160 -17.86 7.90 1.31
N ARG A 161 -18.64 6.95 1.81
CA ARG A 161 -18.24 6.00 2.84
C ARG A 161 -18.52 4.57 2.36
N VAL A 162 -17.64 4.03 1.54
CA VAL A 162 -17.78 2.69 0.95
C VAL A 162 -16.85 1.72 1.66
N LEU A 163 -17.41 0.89 2.55
CA LEU A 163 -16.66 -0.13 3.29
C LEU A 163 -17.27 -1.51 3.06
N ARG A 164 -16.59 -2.33 2.28
CA ARG A 164 -17.05 -3.70 1.95
C ARG A 164 -15.90 -4.59 1.52
N LYS A 165 -15.88 -5.83 1.97
CA LYS A 165 -14.88 -6.81 1.51
C LYS A 165 -14.94 -7.02 -0.01
N THR A 166 -13.81 -6.83 -0.67
CA THR A 166 -13.51 -7.14 -2.08
C THR A 166 -12.08 -7.65 -2.20
N GLY A 167 -11.71 -8.21 -3.35
CA GLY A 167 -10.34 -8.65 -3.60
C GLY A 167 -9.34 -7.51 -3.69
N SER A 168 -9.77 -6.37 -4.23
CA SER A 168 -9.01 -5.12 -4.34
C SER A 168 -9.91 -3.91 -4.05
N CYS A 169 -9.36 -2.87 -3.41
CA CYS A 169 -9.99 -1.57 -3.23
C CYS A 169 -10.30 -0.90 -4.58
N MET A 170 -9.44 -1.07 -5.58
CA MET A 170 -9.67 -0.56 -6.93
C MET A 170 -11.02 -1.02 -7.52
N SER A 171 -11.48 -2.23 -7.19
CA SER A 171 -12.80 -2.71 -7.60
C SER A 171 -13.93 -1.83 -7.06
N LEU A 172 -13.84 -1.40 -5.79
CA LEU A 172 -14.80 -0.49 -5.18
C LEU A 172 -14.70 0.93 -5.75
N VAL A 173 -13.47 1.40 -6.03
CA VAL A 173 -13.24 2.70 -6.67
C VAL A 173 -13.93 2.76 -8.03
N VAL A 174 -13.75 1.74 -8.87
CA VAL A 174 -14.38 1.70 -10.20
C VAL A 174 -15.89 1.54 -10.10
N GLU A 175 -16.38 0.68 -9.19
CA GLU A 175 -17.82 0.51 -8.96
C GLU A 175 -18.49 1.84 -8.53
N TYR A 176 -17.90 2.54 -7.55
CA TYR A 176 -18.43 3.81 -7.06
C TYR A 176 -18.37 4.93 -8.10
N CYS A 177 -17.26 5.02 -8.84
CA CYS A 177 -17.06 6.06 -9.84
C CYS A 177 -17.63 5.74 -11.23
N ARG A 178 -18.48 4.71 -11.36
CA ARG A 178 -18.98 4.25 -12.67
C ARG A 178 -19.68 5.34 -13.47
N ASP A 179 -20.56 6.11 -12.84
CA ASP A 179 -21.29 7.19 -13.52
C ASP A 179 -20.34 8.29 -14.01
N ALA A 180 -19.31 8.63 -13.23
CA ALA A 180 -18.28 9.58 -13.62
C ALA A 180 -17.43 9.05 -14.79
N TRP A 181 -17.12 7.75 -14.76
CA TRP A 181 -16.41 7.06 -15.84
C TRP A 181 -17.22 7.07 -17.14
N GLU A 182 -18.49 6.68 -17.11
CA GLU A 182 -19.34 6.66 -18.31
C GLU A 182 -19.63 8.07 -18.85
N SER A 183 -19.73 9.06 -17.95
CA SER A 183 -19.83 10.48 -18.33
C SER A 183 -18.58 10.99 -19.05
N LEU A 184 -17.40 10.49 -18.69
CA LEU A 184 -16.15 10.79 -19.38
C LEU A 184 -16.14 10.20 -20.80
N SER A 185 -16.66 8.98 -20.97
CA SER A 185 -16.74 8.32 -22.28
C SER A 185 -17.72 9.01 -23.25
N THR A 186 -18.80 9.59 -22.73
CA THR A 186 -19.89 10.19 -23.54
C THR A 186 -19.69 11.67 -23.88
N SER A 187 -18.73 12.35 -23.24
CA SER A 187 -18.48 13.79 -23.44
C SER A 187 -17.42 14.10 -24.51
N GLY A 188 -16.92 13.09 -25.22
CA GLY A 188 -16.07 13.25 -26.40
C GLY A 188 -16.87 13.43 -27.68
N SER A 189 -16.50 14.43 -28.49
CA SER A 189 -16.54 14.26 -29.95
C SER A 189 -15.82 12.94 -30.28
N ASN A 190 -16.25 12.21 -31.31
CA ASN A 190 -15.61 10.96 -31.77
C ASN A 190 -14.18 11.22 -32.32
N GLU A 191 -13.29 11.79 -31.51
CA GLU A 191 -11.89 12.04 -31.81
C GLU A 191 -11.09 10.82 -31.34
N GLU A 192 -10.18 10.34 -32.19
CA GLU A 192 -9.40 9.12 -31.99
C GLU A 192 -8.60 9.09 -30.66
N GLY A 193 -8.38 10.26 -30.02
CA GLY A 193 -7.65 10.39 -28.75
C GLY A 193 -8.44 10.03 -27.48
N ASP A 194 -9.77 10.14 -27.47
CA ASP A 194 -10.58 9.91 -26.26
C ASP A 194 -10.70 8.42 -25.90
N ALA A 195 -10.86 7.56 -26.91
CA ALA A 195 -10.86 6.11 -26.72
C ALA A 195 -9.51 5.59 -26.19
N ASP A 196 -8.40 6.27 -26.53
CA ASP A 196 -7.09 5.90 -26.03
C ASP A 196 -6.96 6.24 -24.53
N VAL A 197 -7.43 7.42 -24.09
CA VAL A 197 -7.41 7.81 -22.66
C VAL A 197 -8.23 6.85 -21.80
N GLU A 198 -9.42 6.44 -22.25
CA GLU A 198 -10.26 5.49 -21.51
C GLU A 198 -9.55 4.12 -21.37
N ALA A 199 -8.98 3.61 -22.47
CA ALA A 199 -8.25 2.36 -22.48
C ALA A 199 -6.99 2.41 -21.61
N GLN A 200 -6.29 3.55 -21.59
CA GLN A 200 -5.15 3.80 -20.72
C GLN A 200 -5.52 3.75 -19.23
N LEU A 201 -6.58 4.48 -18.83
CA LEU A 201 -7.07 4.47 -17.45
C LEU A 201 -7.56 3.09 -17.02
N ALA A 202 -8.26 2.37 -17.91
CA ALA A 202 -8.72 1.01 -17.64
C ALA A 202 -7.56 0.04 -17.38
N ARG A 203 -6.45 0.16 -18.12
CA ARG A 203 -5.23 -0.65 -17.88
C ARG A 203 -4.58 -0.32 -16.53
N VAL A 204 -4.59 0.95 -16.12
CA VAL A 204 -4.11 1.36 -14.78
C VAL A 204 -4.99 0.74 -13.69
N ALA A 205 -6.31 0.77 -13.84
CA ALA A 205 -7.25 0.19 -12.88
C ALA A 205 -7.21 -1.35 -12.84
N LEU A 206 -6.92 -2.03 -13.96
CA LEU A 206 -6.79 -3.50 -13.99
C LEU A 206 -5.60 -4.00 -13.17
N GLY A 207 -4.50 -3.25 -13.11
CA GLY A 207 -3.24 -3.66 -12.48
C GLY A 207 -3.39 -4.15 -11.03
N PRO A 208 -3.91 -3.31 -10.11
CA PRO A 208 -4.20 -3.71 -8.73
C PRO A 208 -5.09 -4.94 -8.63
N ILE A 209 -6.22 -4.94 -9.34
CA ILE A 209 -7.23 -5.99 -9.23
C ILE A 209 -6.63 -7.34 -9.59
N VAL A 210 -5.87 -7.43 -10.70
CA VAL A 210 -5.26 -8.71 -11.09
C VAL A 210 -4.13 -9.13 -10.14
N ILE A 211 -3.42 -8.21 -9.51
CA ILE A 211 -2.39 -8.53 -8.52
C ILE A 211 -3.02 -9.10 -7.25
N ASP A 212 -4.01 -8.42 -6.66
CA ASP A 212 -4.53 -8.82 -5.35
C ASP A 212 -5.45 -10.05 -5.41
N THR A 213 -6.12 -10.26 -6.54
CA THR A 213 -6.98 -11.41 -6.78
C THR A 213 -6.25 -12.62 -7.38
N ASN A 214 -4.92 -12.52 -7.61
CA ASN A 214 -4.17 -13.54 -8.36
C ASN A 214 -4.83 -13.84 -9.71
N ASN A 215 -5.08 -12.80 -10.50
CA ASN A 215 -5.79 -12.82 -11.78
C ASN A 215 -7.17 -13.51 -11.66
N LEU A 216 -7.96 -13.07 -10.67
CA LEU A 216 -9.28 -13.59 -10.30
C LEU A 216 -9.29 -15.06 -9.82
N LYS A 217 -8.13 -15.68 -9.56
CA LYS A 217 -8.04 -17.10 -9.14
C LYS A 217 -8.00 -17.29 -7.62
N SER A 218 -7.83 -16.23 -6.84
CA SER A 218 -7.78 -16.32 -5.38
C SER A 218 -9.14 -16.64 -4.79
N LYS A 219 -9.38 -17.91 -4.42
CA LYS A 219 -10.63 -18.32 -3.75
C LYS A 219 -10.89 -17.61 -2.41
N ALA A 220 -9.84 -17.10 -1.76
CA ALA A 220 -9.94 -16.45 -0.46
C ALA A 220 -10.21 -14.93 -0.56
N LYS A 221 -9.95 -14.30 -1.71
CA LYS A 221 -10.01 -12.84 -1.87
C LYS A 221 -10.98 -12.40 -2.96
N THR A 222 -11.01 -13.09 -4.10
CA THR A 222 -11.82 -12.67 -5.26
C THR A 222 -13.31 -12.72 -4.92
N THR A 223 -14.00 -11.64 -5.27
CA THR A 223 -15.46 -11.47 -5.12
C THR A 223 -16.13 -11.25 -6.48
N ASP A 224 -17.46 -11.34 -6.52
CA ASP A 224 -18.25 -11.03 -7.72
C ASP A 224 -18.05 -9.60 -8.21
N THR A 225 -17.79 -8.65 -7.29
CA THR A 225 -17.48 -7.26 -7.64
C THR A 225 -16.19 -7.19 -8.45
N ASP A 226 -15.14 -7.92 -8.06
CA ASP A 226 -13.87 -7.94 -8.81
C ASP A 226 -14.08 -8.49 -10.22
N ILE A 227 -14.88 -9.54 -10.38
CA ILE A 227 -15.17 -10.16 -11.68
C ILE A 227 -15.90 -9.16 -12.58
N LYS A 228 -16.99 -8.56 -12.11
CA LYS A 228 -17.79 -7.59 -12.87
C LYS A 228 -17.00 -6.34 -13.25
N VAL A 229 -16.15 -5.86 -12.35
CA VAL A 229 -15.30 -4.70 -12.62
C VAL A 229 -14.23 -5.04 -13.65
N VAL A 230 -13.58 -6.20 -13.57
CA VAL A 230 -12.63 -6.63 -14.60
C VAL A 230 -13.29 -6.75 -15.96
N GLU A 231 -14.49 -7.35 -16.05
CA GLU A 231 -15.26 -7.42 -17.30
C GLU A 231 -15.56 -6.02 -17.86
N PHE A 232 -15.99 -5.09 -17.01
CA PHE A 232 -16.22 -3.70 -17.39
C PHE A 232 -14.95 -3.03 -17.92
N LEU A 233 -13.82 -3.16 -17.22
CA LEU A 233 -12.56 -2.54 -17.60
C LEU A 233 -11.98 -3.17 -18.89
N GLU A 234 -12.04 -4.49 -19.04
CA GLU A 234 -11.56 -5.18 -20.24
C GLU A 234 -12.32 -4.72 -21.50
N ALA A 235 -13.64 -4.52 -21.39
CA ALA A 235 -14.45 -3.96 -22.46
C ALA A 235 -14.00 -2.56 -22.90
N LYS A 236 -13.34 -1.79 -22.01
CA LYS A 236 -12.76 -0.46 -22.34
C LYS A 236 -11.36 -0.52 -22.92
N THR A 237 -10.62 -1.61 -22.68
CA THR A 237 -9.23 -1.73 -23.17
C THR A 237 -9.11 -2.12 -24.64
N GLY A 238 -10.15 -2.73 -25.22
CA GLY A 238 -10.18 -3.34 -26.54
C GLY A 238 -9.50 -4.72 -26.57
N GLU A 239 -10.20 -5.75 -27.08
CA GLU A 239 -9.78 -7.16 -27.01
C GLU A 239 -8.39 -7.42 -27.62
N GLU A 240 -8.03 -6.75 -28.73
CA GLU A 240 -6.73 -6.93 -29.38
C GLU A 240 -5.57 -6.26 -28.62
N LYS A 241 -5.86 -5.35 -27.68
CA LYS A 241 -4.86 -4.47 -27.04
C LYS A 241 -4.53 -4.87 -25.60
N HIS A 242 -5.22 -5.84 -24.99
CA HIS A 242 -4.96 -6.25 -23.61
C HIS A 242 -5.01 -7.77 -23.40
N ASP A 243 -3.88 -8.35 -22.97
CA ASP A 243 -3.81 -9.72 -22.46
C ASP A 243 -3.65 -9.67 -20.93
N ARG A 244 -4.76 -9.94 -20.21
CA ARG A 244 -4.80 -9.96 -18.75
C ARG A 244 -3.79 -10.94 -18.14
N LYS A 245 -3.59 -12.11 -18.74
CA LYS A 245 -2.66 -13.12 -18.23
C LYS A 245 -1.21 -12.65 -18.38
N LYS A 246 -0.86 -12.06 -19.52
CA LYS A 246 0.48 -11.49 -19.75
C LYS A 246 0.73 -10.30 -18.82
N TYR A 247 -0.25 -9.42 -18.66
CA TYR A 247 -0.13 -8.27 -17.78
C TYR A 247 0.04 -8.66 -16.31
N PHE A 248 -0.77 -9.59 -15.81
CA PHE A 248 -0.62 -10.15 -14.48
C PHE A 248 0.78 -10.77 -14.26
N LYS A 249 1.29 -11.54 -15.22
CA LYS A 249 2.63 -12.15 -15.13
C LYS A 249 3.75 -11.10 -15.10
N GLU A 250 3.65 -10.06 -15.91
CA GLU A 250 4.60 -8.93 -15.91
C GLU A 250 4.63 -8.26 -14.53
N LEU A 251 3.47 -7.83 -14.02
CA LEU A 251 3.38 -7.14 -12.75
C LEU A 251 3.80 -8.02 -11.57
N SER A 252 3.39 -9.29 -11.57
CA SER A 252 3.77 -10.24 -10.51
C SER A 252 5.28 -10.45 -10.49
N LYS A 253 5.91 -10.60 -11.67
CA LYS A 253 7.37 -10.70 -11.76
C LYS A 253 8.06 -9.47 -11.19
N LEU A 254 7.60 -8.26 -11.52
CA LEU A 254 8.18 -7.03 -11.00
C LEU A 254 7.99 -6.88 -9.48
N LYS A 255 6.81 -7.25 -8.97
CA LYS A 255 6.50 -7.22 -7.53
C LYS A 255 7.36 -8.21 -6.74
N GLU A 256 7.64 -9.36 -7.33
CA GLU A 256 8.44 -10.45 -6.76
C GLU A 256 9.96 -10.26 -6.92
N ASP A 257 10.40 -9.50 -7.92
CA ASP A 257 11.81 -9.21 -8.15
C ASP A 257 12.31 -8.16 -7.18
N ILE A 258 13.13 -8.59 -6.23
CA ILE A 258 13.75 -7.74 -5.21
C ILE A 258 15.27 -7.72 -5.32
N SER A 259 15.82 -8.35 -6.35
CA SER A 259 17.27 -8.52 -6.53
C SER A 259 18.00 -7.19 -6.73
N GLN A 260 17.30 -6.18 -7.25
CA GLN A 260 17.82 -4.84 -7.47
C GLN A 260 17.87 -3.96 -6.21
N PHE A 261 17.34 -4.43 -5.08
CA PHE A 261 17.19 -3.65 -3.86
C PHE A 261 18.15 -4.11 -2.76
N SER A 262 18.65 -3.16 -1.96
CA SER A 262 19.40 -3.49 -0.76
C SER A 262 18.52 -4.21 0.28
N TYR A 263 19.14 -4.81 1.30
CA TYR A 263 18.40 -5.35 2.45
C TYR A 263 17.52 -4.28 3.11
N ARG A 264 18.09 -3.09 3.33
CA ARG A 264 17.38 -1.96 3.93
C ARG A 264 16.17 -1.51 3.10
N ASP A 265 16.31 -1.46 1.77
CA ASP A 265 15.20 -1.16 0.86
C ASP A 265 14.09 -2.21 0.95
N ASN A 266 14.45 -3.48 1.02
CA ASN A 266 13.50 -4.57 1.21
C ASN A 266 12.78 -4.50 2.56
N PHE A 267 13.45 -4.05 3.62
CA PHE A 267 12.84 -3.91 4.94
C PHE A 267 11.85 -2.75 4.99
N ARG A 268 12.16 -1.62 4.34
CA ARG A 268 11.31 -0.42 4.37
C ARG A 268 10.15 -0.44 3.37
N LYS A 269 10.24 -1.20 2.28
CA LYS A 269 9.26 -1.24 1.18
C LYS A 269 7.81 -1.47 1.66
N ASP A 270 7.58 -2.50 2.48
CA ASP A 270 6.28 -2.84 3.08
C ASP A 270 6.44 -3.00 4.60
N PHE A 271 6.73 -1.88 5.25
CA PHE A 271 6.95 -1.79 6.69
C PHE A 271 5.72 -1.25 7.41
N LYS A 272 5.39 -1.84 8.56
CA LYS A 272 4.40 -1.30 9.50
C LYS A 272 4.94 -1.36 10.92
N SER A 273 4.54 -0.40 11.75
CA SER A 273 4.95 -0.30 13.15
C SER A 273 3.75 -0.08 14.07
N TRP A 274 3.82 -0.64 15.27
CA TRP A 274 2.82 -0.48 16.32
C TRP A 274 3.50 -0.30 17.67
N THR A 275 2.93 0.57 18.50
CA THR A 275 3.28 0.64 19.92
C THR A 275 2.25 -0.13 20.73
N GLU A 276 2.72 -1.01 21.61
CA GLU A 276 1.88 -1.83 22.47
C GLU A 276 2.58 -2.09 23.80
N ALA A 277 1.89 -1.88 24.92
CA ALA A 277 2.44 -2.12 26.27
C ALA A 277 3.83 -1.46 26.52
N GLY A 278 4.07 -0.28 25.92
CA GLY A 278 5.34 0.44 26.05
C GLY A 278 6.51 -0.12 25.23
N LEU A 279 6.23 -1.02 24.27
CA LEU A 279 7.20 -1.54 23.30
C LEU A 279 6.78 -1.20 21.87
N VAL A 280 7.76 -1.02 20.98
CA VAL A 280 7.58 -0.73 19.56
C VAL A 280 7.90 -1.98 18.73
N LEU A 281 6.88 -2.52 18.07
CA LEU A 281 6.98 -3.63 17.13
C LEU A 281 7.02 -3.10 15.70
N GLY A 282 8.06 -3.45 14.94
CA GLY A 282 8.11 -3.23 13.50
C GLY A 282 8.09 -4.53 12.72
N THR A 283 7.28 -4.60 11.65
CA THR A 283 7.22 -5.76 10.76
C THR A 283 7.47 -5.34 9.30
N SER A 284 8.44 -5.98 8.66
CA SER A 284 8.72 -5.87 7.23
C SER A 284 8.16 -7.09 6.50
N SER A 285 7.29 -6.86 5.52
CA SER A 285 6.81 -7.93 4.63
C SER A 285 7.65 -7.97 3.35
N VAL A 286 8.27 -9.12 3.06
CA VAL A 286 9.17 -9.28 1.91
C VAL A 286 8.58 -10.30 0.93
N PRO A 287 8.56 -10.04 -0.39
CA PRO A 287 7.87 -10.92 -1.32
C PRO A 287 8.54 -12.29 -1.49
N GLN A 288 9.85 -12.39 -1.25
CA GLN A 288 10.66 -13.60 -1.42
C GLN A 288 11.12 -14.22 -0.10
N GLY A 289 11.48 -15.51 -0.16
CA GLY A 289 12.02 -16.27 0.97
C GLY A 289 13.44 -15.85 1.40
N PHE A 290 13.83 -16.19 2.64
CA PHE A 290 15.16 -15.90 3.18
C PHE A 290 16.28 -16.51 2.35
N ARG A 291 16.09 -17.72 1.81
CA ARG A 291 17.07 -18.35 0.93
C ARG A 291 17.33 -17.49 -0.31
N TYR A 292 16.29 -17.04 -1.00
CA TYR A 292 16.42 -16.16 -2.15
C TYR A 292 17.17 -14.87 -1.79
N MET A 293 16.83 -14.25 -0.66
CA MET A 293 17.49 -13.02 -0.21
C MET A 293 18.99 -13.25 0.03
N LEU A 294 19.34 -14.33 0.73
CA LEU A 294 20.73 -14.69 1.02
C LEU A 294 21.52 -15.04 -0.24
N ASP A 295 20.88 -15.71 -1.21
CA ASP A 295 21.51 -16.11 -2.47
C ASP A 295 21.66 -14.93 -3.46
N THR A 296 20.84 -13.89 -3.36
CA THR A 296 20.69 -12.86 -4.40
C THR A 296 21.10 -11.45 -3.96
N ILE A 297 20.85 -11.07 -2.70
CA ILE A 297 21.02 -9.69 -2.22
C ILE A 297 22.34 -9.55 -1.47
N GLY A 298 22.65 -10.49 -0.57
CA GLY A 298 23.88 -10.46 0.22
C GLY A 298 23.89 -11.51 1.32
N ASP A 299 24.98 -11.61 2.07
CA ASP A 299 25.11 -12.65 3.10
C ASP A 299 24.28 -12.41 4.37
N LYS A 300 24.28 -13.41 5.26
CA LYS A 300 23.60 -13.39 6.55
C LYS A 300 24.05 -12.22 7.43
N ASP A 301 25.35 -11.98 7.52
CA ASP A 301 25.88 -10.97 8.44
C ASP A 301 25.46 -9.56 8.00
N THR A 302 25.45 -9.32 6.69
CA THR A 302 24.91 -8.09 6.08
C THR A 302 23.41 -7.96 6.35
N MET A 303 22.62 -9.01 6.13
CA MET A 303 21.17 -8.99 6.40
C MET A 303 20.87 -8.61 7.86
N LEU A 304 21.56 -9.24 8.81
CA LEU A 304 21.36 -9.03 10.24
C LEU A 304 21.86 -7.66 10.69
N SER A 305 23.01 -7.21 10.18
CA SER A 305 23.55 -5.88 10.46
C SER A 305 22.60 -4.78 9.96
N GLU A 306 22.10 -4.90 8.73
CA GLU A 306 21.15 -3.94 8.17
C GLU A 306 19.79 -3.97 8.89
N LEU A 307 19.31 -5.14 9.32
CA LEU A 307 18.08 -5.25 10.10
C LEU A 307 18.23 -4.56 11.47
N ARG A 308 19.38 -4.72 12.13
CA ARG A 308 19.67 -4.03 13.39
C ARG A 308 19.70 -2.51 13.20
N LYS A 309 20.45 -2.00 12.22
CA LYS A 309 20.50 -0.55 11.92
C LYS A 309 19.11 0.00 11.61
N PHE A 310 18.33 -0.74 10.82
CA PHE A 310 16.96 -0.35 10.51
C PHE A 310 16.07 -0.30 11.76
N ALA A 311 16.23 -1.25 12.68
CA ALA A 311 15.53 -1.25 13.95
C ALA A 311 15.93 -0.08 14.85
N GLU A 312 17.23 0.26 14.91
CA GLU A 312 17.73 1.43 15.62
C GLU A 312 17.16 2.74 15.06
N ASP A 313 17.20 2.93 13.73
CA ASP A 313 16.66 4.12 13.07
C ASP A 313 15.15 4.31 13.28
N LYS A 314 14.42 3.20 13.45
CA LYS A 314 12.98 3.19 13.68
C LYS A 314 12.61 3.09 15.17
N ASN A 315 13.60 3.06 16.07
CA ASN A 315 13.45 2.87 17.51
C ASN A 315 12.58 1.64 17.85
N LEU A 316 12.86 0.50 17.22
CA LEU A 316 12.12 -0.74 17.44
C LEU A 316 12.68 -1.51 18.63
N ASP A 317 11.78 -2.01 19.47
CA ASP A 317 12.10 -2.99 20.51
C ASP A 317 12.05 -4.43 19.95
N ILE A 318 11.16 -4.66 18.99
CA ILE A 318 10.99 -5.94 18.28
C ILE A 318 10.99 -5.67 16.78
N ALA A 319 11.95 -6.27 16.07
CA ALA A 319 12.03 -6.25 14.61
C ALA A 319 11.61 -7.60 14.03
N CYS A 320 10.73 -7.59 13.04
CA CYS A 320 10.20 -8.79 12.41
C CYS A 320 10.34 -8.72 10.89
N ILE A 321 10.84 -9.79 10.26
CA ILE A 321 10.75 -10.00 8.81
C ILE A 321 9.82 -11.17 8.56
N MET A 322 8.81 -10.98 7.73
CA MET A 322 7.90 -12.03 7.30
C MET A 322 7.87 -12.11 5.78
N THR A 323 8.05 -13.31 5.23
CA THR A 323 8.02 -13.48 3.78
C THR A 323 6.62 -13.82 3.26
N SER A 324 6.31 -13.35 2.06
CA SER A 324 5.01 -13.55 1.43
C SER A 324 4.92 -14.86 0.64
N SER A 325 6.07 -15.29 0.11
CA SER A 325 6.26 -16.54 -0.62
C SER A 325 7.69 -17.03 -0.44
N ALA A 326 7.88 -18.04 0.40
CA ALA A 326 9.07 -18.88 0.38
C ALA A 326 8.76 -20.13 -0.46
N LYS A 327 9.69 -20.47 -1.37
CA LYS A 327 9.65 -21.70 -2.18
C LYS A 327 10.94 -22.50 -1.96
N ASP A 328 11.41 -22.55 -0.72
CA ASP A 328 12.73 -23.07 -0.37
C ASP A 328 12.91 -24.56 -0.73
N ASP A 329 11.81 -25.31 -0.83
CA ASP A 329 11.72 -26.73 -1.20
C ASP A 329 10.62 -27.03 -2.24
N GLY A 330 10.15 -26.00 -2.96
CA GLY A 330 9.04 -26.12 -3.91
C GLY A 330 7.65 -26.17 -3.26
N VAL A 331 7.54 -26.20 -1.93
CA VAL A 331 6.28 -26.01 -1.20
C VAL A 331 6.14 -24.56 -0.79
N PHE A 332 4.95 -24.00 -0.97
CA PHE A 332 4.66 -22.64 -0.49
C PHE A 332 4.72 -22.62 1.03
N LYS A 333 5.66 -21.84 1.57
CA LYS A 333 5.83 -21.56 2.99
C LYS A 333 6.00 -20.06 3.19
N ARG A 334 6.02 -19.63 4.44
CA ARG A 334 6.54 -18.31 4.81
C ARG A 334 7.77 -18.52 5.66
N ASN A 335 8.76 -17.63 5.55
CA ASN A 335 9.81 -17.54 6.55
C ASN A 335 9.48 -16.38 7.49
N LEU A 336 9.79 -16.56 8.76
CA LEU A 336 9.55 -15.60 9.81
C LEU A 336 10.84 -15.43 10.61
N LEU A 337 11.30 -14.19 10.78
CA LEU A 337 12.37 -13.83 11.70
C LEU A 337 11.81 -12.82 12.69
N VAL A 338 11.99 -13.08 13.98
CA VAL A 338 11.62 -12.14 15.06
C VAL A 338 12.85 -11.90 15.91
N TRP A 339 13.19 -10.63 16.13
CA TRP A 339 14.35 -10.18 16.90
C TRP A 339 13.90 -9.21 17.99
N ALA A 340 14.02 -9.64 19.25
CA ALA A 340 13.92 -8.77 20.42
C ALA A 340 15.27 -8.10 20.71
N LEU A 341 15.28 -6.78 20.89
CA LEU A 341 16.49 -5.96 20.98
C LEU A 341 16.75 -5.39 22.39
N ASN A 342 15.93 -5.77 23.37
CA ASN A 342 16.12 -5.45 24.79
C ASN A 342 15.42 -6.47 25.70
N GLU A 343 15.70 -6.42 27.00
CA GLU A 343 15.19 -7.37 28.01
C GLU A 343 13.65 -7.47 28.04
N LYS A 344 12.93 -6.35 27.92
CA LYS A 344 11.46 -6.37 27.92
C LYS A 344 10.93 -7.03 26.64
N ALA A 345 11.54 -6.72 25.50
CA ALA A 345 11.21 -7.35 24.23
C ALA A 345 11.48 -8.87 24.25
N VAL A 346 12.55 -9.32 24.92
CA VAL A 346 12.85 -10.75 25.06
C VAL A 346 11.68 -11.47 25.73
N LYS A 347 11.17 -10.96 26.86
CA LYS A 347 9.99 -11.54 27.52
C LYS A 347 8.77 -11.64 26.60
N ALA A 348 8.53 -10.60 25.79
CA ALA A 348 7.42 -10.58 24.84
C ALA A 348 7.59 -11.62 23.71
N VAL A 349 8.80 -11.75 23.15
CA VAL A 349 9.08 -12.73 22.09
C VAL A 349 9.04 -14.16 22.61
N GLU A 350 9.57 -14.44 23.81
CA GLU A 350 9.42 -15.75 24.45
C GLU A 350 7.94 -16.10 24.67
N LYS A 351 7.15 -15.13 25.14
CA LYS A 351 5.70 -15.33 25.31
C LYS A 351 4.99 -15.59 23.99
N PHE A 352 5.39 -14.91 22.92
CA PHE A 352 4.88 -15.16 21.57
C PHE A 352 5.19 -16.59 21.12
N VAL A 353 6.43 -17.05 21.30
CA VAL A 353 6.84 -18.42 20.94
C VAL A 353 6.02 -19.44 21.74
N GLU A 354 5.88 -19.26 23.05
CA GLU A 354 5.05 -20.12 23.92
C GLU A 354 3.60 -20.21 23.41
N MET A 355 2.99 -19.08 23.05
CA MET A 355 1.57 -19.02 22.71
C MET A 355 1.26 -19.43 21.27
N GLN A 356 2.19 -19.24 20.33
CA GLN A 356 1.85 -19.25 18.89
C GLN A 356 2.66 -20.26 18.06
N ARG A 357 3.68 -20.91 18.62
CA ARG A 357 4.55 -21.84 17.88
C ARG A 357 3.77 -22.93 17.15
N GLU A 358 2.84 -23.58 17.85
CA GLU A 358 2.00 -24.64 17.27
C GLU A 358 0.97 -24.06 16.28
N THR A 359 0.29 -22.98 16.66
CA THR A 359 -0.73 -22.31 15.82
C THR A 359 -0.19 -21.81 14.48
N LEU A 360 1.08 -21.41 14.44
CA LEU A 360 1.75 -20.94 13.25
C LEU A 360 2.53 -22.06 12.53
N GLY A 361 2.64 -23.25 13.13
CA GLY A 361 3.47 -24.34 12.62
C GLY A 361 4.92 -23.88 12.43
N LEU A 362 5.52 -23.29 13.46
CA LEU A 362 6.89 -22.77 13.40
C LEU A 362 7.92 -23.89 13.59
N GLU A 363 8.70 -24.12 12.54
CA GLU A 363 9.86 -25.00 12.56
C GLU A 363 11.13 -24.20 12.32
N LYS A 364 12.24 -24.56 12.96
CA LYS A 364 13.51 -23.84 12.81
C LYS A 364 13.89 -23.73 11.32
N PHE A 365 14.30 -22.54 10.90
CA PHE A 365 14.81 -22.34 9.55
C PHE A 365 16.08 -23.19 9.36
N HIS A 366 16.08 -24.07 8.36
CA HIS A 366 17.07 -25.14 8.24
C HIS A 366 18.17 -24.88 7.20
N HIS A 367 18.02 -23.85 6.34
CA HIS A 367 19.02 -23.57 5.31
C HIS A 367 20.31 -22.98 5.89
N MET A 368 20.18 -22.15 6.93
CA MET A 368 21.28 -21.54 7.67
C MET A 368 20.79 -21.17 9.06
N ASP A 369 21.68 -21.20 10.06
CA ASP A 369 21.31 -20.75 11.40
C ASP A 369 21.20 -19.22 11.43
N LEU A 370 19.98 -18.71 11.46
CA LEU A 370 19.68 -17.28 11.60
C LEU A 370 19.33 -16.90 13.04
N ASP A 371 19.27 -17.86 13.97
CA ASP A 371 19.02 -17.59 15.38
C ASP A 371 20.20 -16.81 16.01
N GLY A 372 20.01 -16.24 17.20
CA GLY A 372 21.09 -15.59 17.93
C GLY A 372 20.62 -14.80 19.16
N GLY A 373 21.55 -14.04 19.74
CA GLY A 373 21.35 -13.29 20.98
C GLY A 373 21.76 -14.08 22.23
N ASP A 374 21.80 -13.39 23.37
CA ASP A 374 22.21 -13.95 24.67
C ASP A 374 21.01 -14.50 25.49
N GLY A 375 19.78 -14.35 24.98
CA GLY A 375 18.55 -14.75 25.64
C GLY A 375 18.18 -13.88 26.84
N LYS A 376 18.89 -12.76 27.06
CA LYS A 376 18.67 -11.85 28.19
C LYS A 376 18.46 -10.43 27.72
N GLN A 377 19.44 -9.86 27.03
CA GLN A 377 19.35 -8.54 26.43
C GLN A 377 18.74 -8.61 25.04
N GLU A 378 18.99 -9.69 24.32
CA GLU A 378 18.41 -9.89 22.98
C GLU A 378 18.20 -11.36 22.67
N VAL A 379 17.19 -11.63 21.86
CA VAL A 379 16.96 -12.96 21.29
C VAL A 379 16.44 -12.82 19.88
N ARG A 380 16.97 -13.65 18.98
CA ARG A 380 16.56 -13.71 17.59
C ARG A 380 16.26 -15.16 17.21
N TYR A 381 15.12 -15.33 16.56
CA TYR A 381 14.69 -16.62 16.04
C TYR A 381 14.27 -16.50 14.59
N ALA A 382 14.56 -17.54 13.82
CA ALA A 382 14.10 -17.68 12.45
C ALA A 382 13.43 -19.04 12.19
N TRP A 383 12.29 -19.00 11.52
CA TRP A 383 11.43 -20.15 11.28
C TRP A 383 10.97 -20.26 9.84
N ASN A 384 10.66 -21.49 9.45
CA ASN A 384 9.65 -21.78 8.45
C ASN A 384 8.29 -21.83 9.15
N GLN A 385 7.33 -21.07 8.63
CA GLN A 385 5.95 -21.06 9.06
C GLN A 385 5.12 -21.85 8.05
N HIS A 386 4.61 -23.00 8.48
CA HIS A 386 3.82 -23.91 7.64
C HIS A 386 2.34 -23.51 7.56
N GLU A 387 1.81 -22.83 8.58
CA GLU A 387 0.44 -22.30 8.55
C GLU A 387 0.37 -21.00 7.73
N THR A 388 0.44 -21.15 6.40
CA THR A 388 0.61 -20.04 5.45
C THR A 388 -0.58 -19.09 5.32
N LYS A 389 -1.75 -19.45 5.89
CA LYS A 389 -2.92 -18.58 6.00
C LYS A 389 -2.68 -17.39 6.93
N ASN A 390 -1.80 -17.54 7.91
CA ASN A 390 -1.44 -16.47 8.84
C ASN A 390 -0.44 -15.53 8.16
N SER A 391 -0.90 -14.37 7.73
CA SER A 391 -0.08 -13.29 7.17
C SER A 391 0.33 -12.28 8.25
N ARG A 392 1.00 -11.18 7.88
CA ARG A 392 1.25 -10.04 8.79
C ARG A 392 -0.03 -9.59 9.52
N LYS A 393 -1.19 -9.65 8.85
CA LYS A 393 -2.50 -9.28 9.44
C LYS A 393 -2.91 -10.15 10.63
N GLN A 394 -2.39 -11.38 10.72
CA GLN A 394 -2.60 -12.28 11.87
C GLN A 394 -1.41 -12.23 12.84
N LEU A 395 -0.19 -12.22 12.29
CA LEU A 395 1.05 -12.23 13.07
C LEU A 395 1.23 -10.98 13.93
N ALA A 396 0.97 -9.78 13.41
CA ALA A 396 1.15 -8.54 14.16
C ALA A 396 0.22 -8.47 15.38
N PRO A 397 -1.10 -8.77 15.28
CA PRO A 397 -1.96 -8.92 16.46
C PRO A 397 -1.47 -9.98 17.46
N MET A 398 -0.96 -11.12 17.00
CA MET A 398 -0.42 -12.17 17.88
C MET A 398 0.81 -11.69 18.68
N LEU A 399 1.76 -11.03 18.03
CA LEU A 399 2.92 -10.42 18.69
C LEU A 399 2.50 -9.33 19.68
N ARG A 400 1.58 -8.46 19.29
CA ARG A 400 1.03 -7.42 20.18
C ARG A 400 0.32 -8.01 21.38
N SER A 401 -0.46 -9.08 21.20
CA SER A 401 -1.07 -9.79 22.32
C SER A 401 0.00 -10.34 23.27
N ALA A 402 1.07 -10.94 22.75
CA ALA A 402 2.17 -11.43 23.57
C ALA A 402 2.90 -10.30 24.32
N MET A 403 3.07 -9.12 23.70
CA MET A 403 3.61 -7.92 24.37
C MET A 403 2.73 -7.51 25.57
N ARG A 404 1.40 -7.51 25.42
CA ARG A 404 0.47 -7.21 26.53
C ARG A 404 0.54 -8.25 27.65
N GLU A 405 0.61 -9.54 27.32
CA GLU A 405 0.70 -10.59 28.33
C GLU A 405 2.05 -10.57 29.06
N ALA A 406 3.15 -10.31 28.35
CA ALA A 406 4.47 -10.20 28.95
C ALA A 406 4.61 -9.00 29.89
N ALA A 407 3.89 -7.90 29.65
CA ALA A 407 3.89 -6.74 30.53
C ALA A 407 3.19 -6.99 31.89
N LYS A 408 2.45 -8.10 32.03
CA LYS A 408 1.83 -8.52 33.30
C LYS A 408 2.77 -9.38 34.17
N LEU A 409 3.91 -9.81 33.63
CA LEU A 409 4.95 -10.60 34.29
C LEU A 409 6.03 -9.69 34.86
#